data_AF-A0A7V2J6H8-F1
#
_entry.id   AF-A0A7V2J6H8-F1
#
_cell.length_a   1.000
_cell.length_b   1.000
_cell.length_c   1.000
_cell.angle_alpha   90.00
_cell.angle_beta   90.00
_cell.angle_gamma   90.00
#
_symmetry.space_group_name_H-M   'P 1'
#
loop_
_entity.id
_entity.type
_entity.pdbx_description
1 polymer ?
#
loop_
_entity_poly.entity_id
_entity_poly.type
_entity_poly.pdbx_seq_one_letter_code
_entity_poly.pdbx_strand_id
1 'polypeptide(L)'
;MFRPEIKVIDCTVRDGGLMNKWQFTDAFVRKVYTALSEANVDYMEIGYLSSESAFSRDEVGPWKFCAEADIKRIIGDDEKKIKLSAMADI
;
A
#
# COMPACT_ATOMS: atom_id res chain seq x y z
N MET A 1 -26.01 2.61 11.90
CA MET A 1 -26.53 3.05 10.58
C MET A 1 -25.38 3.02 9.59
N PHE A 2 -25.54 2.35 8.44
CA PHE A 2 -24.54 2.31 7.37
C PHE A 2 -24.74 3.51 6.43
N ARG A 3 -23.65 4.17 6.01
CA ARG A 3 -23.66 5.33 5.10
C ARG A 3 -22.85 5.02 3.85
N PRO A 4 -23.47 4.70 2.70
CA PRO A 4 -22.77 4.24 1.50
C PRO A 4 -21.88 5.32 0.86
N GLU A 5 -22.10 6.59 1.18
CA GLU A 5 -21.31 7.72 0.68
C GLU A 5 -19.96 7.85 1.39
N ILE A 6 -19.83 7.30 2.60
CA ILE A 6 -18.56 7.28 3.33
C ILE A 6 -17.67 6.21 2.72
N LYS A 7 -16.46 6.60 2.37
CA LYS A 7 -15.43 5.73 1.84
C LYS A 7 -14.32 5.57 2.86
N VAL A 8 -13.88 4.33 3.06
CA VAL A 8 -12.80 4.00 3.98
C VAL A 8 -11.52 3.76 3.19
N ILE A 9 -10.46 4.43 3.61
CA ILE A 9 -9.11 4.21 3.13
C ILE A 9 -8.28 3.66 4.28
N ASP A 10 -7.66 2.50 4.08
CA ASP A 10 -6.64 1.99 4.97
C ASP A 10 -5.29 2.56 4.55
N CYS A 11 -4.55 3.17 5.48
CA CYS A 11 -3.22 3.70 5.26
C CYS A 11 -2.13 2.97 6.06
N THR A 12 -2.38 1.72 6.46
CA THR A 12 -1.51 0.99 7.39
C THR A 12 -0.09 0.83 6.85
N VAL A 13 0.07 0.49 5.58
CA VAL A 13 1.40 0.29 4.96
C VAL A 13 2.08 1.63 4.64
N ARG A 14 1.31 2.62 4.14
CA ARG A 14 1.86 3.96 3.84
C ARG A 14 2.31 4.69 5.09
N ASP A 15 1.42 4.84 6.07
CA ASP A 15 1.64 5.64 7.28
C ASP A 15 2.49 4.87 8.30
N GLY A 16 2.21 3.58 8.48
CA GLY A 16 3.03 2.71 9.34
C GLY A 16 4.47 2.57 8.87
N GLY A 17 4.74 2.79 7.58
CA GLY A 17 6.10 2.79 7.06
C GLY A 17 7.00 3.88 7.64
N LEU A 18 6.43 4.96 8.20
CA LEU A 18 7.20 5.95 8.97
C LEU A 18 7.89 5.32 10.19
N MET A 19 7.35 4.23 10.74
CA MET A 19 7.87 3.58 11.94
C MET A 19 9.00 2.58 11.64
N ASN A 20 9.02 1.97 10.45
CA ASN A 20 10.01 0.93 10.09
C ASN A 20 10.79 1.22 8.80
N LYS A 21 10.76 2.46 8.33
CA LYS A 21 11.32 2.87 7.03
C LYS A 21 10.75 2.03 5.88
N TRP A 22 9.43 1.81 5.85
CA TRP A 22 8.71 1.03 4.85
C TRP A 22 9.33 -0.35 4.54
N GLN A 23 10.01 -0.98 5.50
CA GLN A 23 10.61 -2.31 5.35
C GLN A 23 9.64 -3.42 5.80
N PHE A 24 8.44 -3.45 5.22
CA PHE A 24 7.49 -4.53 5.46
C PHE A 24 7.83 -5.75 4.61
N THR A 25 7.68 -6.94 5.20
CA THR A 25 7.77 -8.19 4.44
C THR A 25 6.59 -8.32 3.47
N ASP A 26 6.82 -8.96 2.32
CA ASP A 26 5.75 -9.22 1.35
C ASP A 26 4.58 -10.01 1.96
N ALA A 27 4.88 -10.94 2.86
CA ALA A 27 3.86 -11.72 3.56
C ALA A 27 2.95 -10.84 4.43
N PHE A 28 3.51 -9.83 5.08
CA PHE A 28 2.72 -8.86 5.86
C PHE A 28 1.80 -8.04 4.94
N VAL A 29 2.36 -7.44 3.90
CA VAL A 29 1.60 -6.56 2.98
C VAL A 29 0.51 -7.34 2.25
N ARG A 30 0.78 -8.58 1.83
CA ARG A 30 -0.23 -9.47 1.22
C ARG A 30 -1.36 -9.81 2.19
N LYS A 31 -1.06 -10.04 3.46
CA LYS A 31 -2.09 -10.30 4.49
C LYS A 31 -2.97 -9.07 4.70
N VAL A 32 -2.38 -7.88 4.79
CA VAL A 32 -3.13 -6.61 4.88
C VAL A 32 -4.04 -6.45 3.67
N TYR A 33 -3.50 -6.53 2.45
CA TYR A 33 -4.28 -6.45 1.22
C TYR A 33 -5.45 -7.43 1.17
N THR A 34 -5.20 -8.69 1.55
CA THR A 34 -6.23 -9.74 1.55
C THR A 34 -7.32 -9.45 2.56
N ALA A 35 -6.96 -9.11 3.79
CA ALA A 35 -7.91 -8.79 4.85
C ALA A 35 -8.77 -7.57 4.51
N LEU A 36 -8.17 -6.49 3.97
CA LEU A 36 -8.90 -5.29 3.55
C LEU A 36 -9.87 -5.59 2.41
N SER A 37 -9.44 -6.39 1.43
CA SER A 37 -10.32 -6.79 0.33
C SER A 37 -11.48 -7.66 0.80
N GLU A 38 -11.27 -8.58 1.74
CA GLU A 38 -12.32 -9.43 2.31
C GLU A 38 -13.29 -8.60 3.18
N ALA A 39 -12.78 -7.58 3.86
CA ALA A 39 -13.56 -6.64 4.66
C ALA A 39 -14.34 -5.61 3.82
N ASN A 40 -14.21 -5.61 2.50
CA ASN A 40 -14.81 -4.63 1.58
C ASN A 40 -14.41 -3.18 1.90
N VAL A 41 -13.15 -2.95 2.29
CA VAL A 41 -12.59 -1.60 2.40
C VAL A 41 -12.48 -1.00 0.99
N ASP A 42 -12.80 0.29 0.85
CA ASP A 42 -12.87 0.92 -0.48
C ASP A 42 -11.48 1.14 -1.09
N TYR A 43 -10.50 1.56 -0.29
CA TYR A 43 -9.15 1.88 -0.73
C TYR A 43 -8.06 1.35 0.21
N MET A 44 -6.95 0.91 -0.36
CA MET A 44 -5.69 0.66 0.35
C MET A 44 -4.61 1.60 -0.16
N GLU A 45 -4.10 2.45 0.73
CA GLU A 45 -2.95 3.30 0.48
C GLU A 45 -1.66 2.51 0.73
N ILE A 46 -1.05 2.05 -0.35
CA ILE A 46 0.02 1.04 -0.31
C ILE A 46 1.41 1.64 -0.06
N GLY A 47 1.57 2.96 -0.23
CA GLY A 47 2.84 3.63 0.04
C GLY A 47 3.00 4.99 -0.64
N TYR A 48 4.25 5.36 -0.91
CA TYR A 48 4.62 6.62 -1.56
C TYR A 48 5.07 6.43 -3.02
N LEU A 49 4.97 7.50 -3.79
CA LEU A 49 5.59 7.65 -5.12
C LEU A 49 6.79 8.59 -4.99
N SER A 50 7.94 8.05 -4.56
CA SER A 50 9.19 8.81 -4.43
C SER A 50 10.22 8.47 -5.51
N SER A 51 11.18 9.37 -5.73
CA SER A 51 12.28 9.16 -6.69
C SER A 51 13.42 8.33 -6.10
N GLU A 52 13.90 7.34 -6.87
CA GLU A 52 15.12 6.57 -6.60
C GLU A 52 16.39 7.44 -6.52
N SER A 53 16.36 8.63 -7.11
CA SER A 53 17.49 9.57 -7.00
C SER A 53 17.58 10.25 -5.64
N ALA A 54 16.49 10.27 -4.88
CA ALA A 54 16.38 10.96 -3.59
C ALA A 54 16.47 10.00 -2.40
N PHE A 55 16.15 8.72 -2.60
CA PHE A 55 16.10 7.72 -1.54
C PHE A 55 16.69 6.39 -2.01
N SER A 56 17.32 5.66 -1.09
CA SER A 56 17.83 4.31 -1.34
C SER A 56 16.82 3.24 -0.92
N ARG A 57 16.47 2.32 -1.83
CA ARG A 57 15.62 1.15 -1.53
C ARG A 57 16.12 0.31 -0.36
N ASP A 58 17.43 0.19 -0.18
CA ASP A 58 18.00 -0.58 0.92
C ASP A 58 17.75 0.08 2.28
N GLU A 59 17.58 1.41 2.30
CA GLU A 59 17.29 2.16 3.52
C GLU A 59 15.80 2.24 3.83
N VAL A 60 14.98 2.52 2.81
CA VAL A 60 13.56 2.85 2.97
C VAL A 60 12.60 1.87 2.32
N GLY A 61 13.07 0.71 1.86
CA GLY A 61 12.21 -0.37 1.37
C GLY A 61 11.39 -0.04 0.11
N PRO A 62 10.62 -1.01 -0.41
CA PRO A 62 9.90 -0.87 -1.68
C PRO A 62 8.67 0.04 -1.57
N TRP A 63 8.02 0.12 -0.40
CA TRP A 63 6.76 0.86 -0.24
C TRP A 63 6.95 2.38 -0.16
N LYS A 64 8.19 2.87 -0.22
CA LYS A 64 8.48 4.29 -0.45
C LYS A 64 8.39 4.69 -1.94
N PHE A 65 8.51 3.73 -2.85
CA PHE A 65 8.55 3.97 -4.30
C PHE A 65 7.32 3.42 -5.01
N CYS A 66 6.70 2.36 -4.46
CA CYS A 66 5.50 1.71 -5.01
C CYS A 66 5.62 1.39 -6.50
N ALA A 67 6.77 0.85 -6.91
CA ALA A 67 6.97 0.44 -8.30
C ALA A 67 5.98 -0.66 -8.69
N GLU A 68 5.59 -0.68 -9.96
CA GLU A 68 4.58 -1.62 -10.48
C GLU A 68 4.94 -3.08 -10.18
N ALA A 69 6.23 -3.44 -10.27
CA ALA A 69 6.72 -4.78 -9.96
C ALA A 69 6.51 -5.17 -8.49
N ASP A 70 6.68 -4.23 -7.55
CA ASP A 70 6.45 -4.46 -6.13
C ASP A 70 4.97 -4.65 -5.82
N ILE A 71 4.11 -3.85 -6.45
CA ILE A 71 2.66 -3.96 -6.32
C ILE A 71 2.19 -5.30 -6.87
N LYS A 72 2.59 -5.66 -8.10
CA LYS A 72 2.23 -6.93 -8.75
C LYS A 72 2.69 -8.13 -7.95
N ARG A 73 3.86 -8.06 -7.30
CA ARG A 73 4.32 -9.14 -6.40
C ARG A 73 3.34 -9.41 -5.27
N ILE A 74 2.63 -8.39 -4.77
CA ILE A 74 1.66 -8.53 -3.66
C ILE A 74 0.27 -8.90 -4.14
N ILE A 75 -0.25 -8.22 -5.16
CA ILE A 75 -1.65 -8.40 -5.57
C ILE A 75 -1.83 -9.53 -6.57
N GLY A 76 -0.76 -9.93 -7.28
CA GLY A 76 -0.83 -10.90 -8.37
C GLY A 76 -1.52 -10.33 -9.60
N ASP A 77 -2.05 -11.21 -10.45
CA ASP A 77 -2.81 -10.85 -11.65
C ASP A 77 -4.33 -10.84 -11.41
N ASP A 78 -4.76 -11.26 -10.21
CA ASP A 78 -6.18 -11.34 -9.85
C ASP A 78 -6.72 -9.98 -9.41
N GLU A 79 -7.72 -9.49 -10.15
CA GLU A 79 -8.39 -8.23 -9.83
C GLU A 79 -9.35 -8.42 -8.64
N LYS A 80 -9.07 -7.76 -7.52
CA LYS A 80 -10.02 -7.65 -6.40
C LYS A 80 -10.75 -6.32 -6.43
N LYS A 81 -11.89 -6.25 -5.72
CA LYS A 81 -12.74 -5.04 -5.64
C LYS A 81 -12.06 -3.82 -5.00
N ILE A 82 -11.09 -4.04 -4.11
CA ILE A 82 -10.41 -2.94 -3.41
C ILE A 82 -9.55 -2.13 -4.39
N LYS A 83 -9.61 -0.80 -4.28
CA LYS A 83 -8.80 0.10 -5.11
C LYS A 83 -7.48 0.43 -4.41
N LEU A 84 -6.41 0.58 -5.17
CA LEU A 84 -5.12 1.00 -4.63
C LEU A 84 -4.94 2.51 -4.76
N SER A 85 -4.29 3.11 -3.78
CA SER A 85 -3.80 4.49 -3.80
C SER A 85 -2.34 4.56 -3.33
N ALA A 86 -1.66 5.63 -3.72
CA ALA A 86 -0.32 5.96 -3.23
C ALA A 86 -0.20 7.48 -3.07
N MET A 87 0.62 7.92 -2.13
CA MET A 87 0.85 9.33 -1.85
C MET A 87 2.08 9.82 -2.64
N ALA A 88 1.92 10.83 -3.48
CA ALA A 88 3.04 11.53 -4.08
C ALA A 88 3.36 12.76 -3.22
N ASP A 89 4.62 12.89 -2.82
CA ASP A 89 5.15 14.05 -2.11
C ASP A 89 6.31 14.62 -2.94
N ILE A 90 6.36 15.95 -3.08
CA ILE A 90 7.22 16.69 -4.03
C ILE A 90 8.62 16.89 -3.46
#